data_AF-A0A975J3B6-F1
#
_entry.id   AF-A0A975J3B6-F1
#
_cell.length_a   1.000
_cell.length_b   1.000
_cell.length_c   1.000
_cell.angle_alpha   90.00
_cell.angle_beta   90.00
_cell.angle_gamma   90.00
#
_symmetry.space_group_name_H-M   'P 1'
#
loop_
_entity.id
_entity.type
_entity.pdbx_description
1 polymer ?
#
loop_
_entity_poly.entity_id
_entity_poly.type
_entity_poly.pdbx_seq_one_letter_code
_entity_poly.pdbx_strand_id
1 'polypeptide(L)'
;MSDELSSSLATGPAPHEDFTIRQLVELNRIVEEGGEVVAFQNDGSVVRIRRNALDTFLDRYGHLHPGDFKENEGCDWQEALSSLAEE
;
A
#
# COMPACT_ATOMS: atom_id res chain seq x y z
N MET A 1 -29.27 -23.64 27.95
CA MET A 1 -27.85 -23.85 28.28
C MET A 1 -27.21 -24.29 26.98
N SER A 2 -26.67 -23.31 26.25
CA SER A 2 -25.21 -23.13 26.05
C SER A 2 -24.73 -24.17 25.01
N ASP A 3 -24.10 -23.86 23.88
CA ASP A 3 -23.09 -22.86 23.55
C ASP A 3 -23.18 -22.61 22.01
N GLU A 4 -23.21 -21.38 21.51
CA GLU A 4 -22.01 -20.61 21.11
C GLU A 4 -20.98 -21.45 20.33
N LEU A 5 -21.18 -21.57 19.01
CA LEU A 5 -20.06 -21.74 18.07
C LEU A 5 -20.07 -20.54 17.12
N SER A 6 -19.62 -19.43 17.70
CA SER A 6 -19.22 -18.21 16.98
C SER A 6 -18.11 -18.53 15.97
N SER A 7 -18.31 -18.01 14.77
CA SER A 7 -17.31 -17.45 13.87
C SER A 7 -15.94 -18.12 13.82
N SER A 8 -15.73 -18.92 12.77
CA SER A 8 -14.47 -18.86 12.04
C SER A 8 -14.77 -19.12 10.57
N LEU A 9 -15.42 -18.13 9.93
CA LEU A 9 -15.09 -17.84 8.54
C LEU A 9 -13.60 -17.51 8.56
N ALA A 10 -12.77 -18.50 8.25
CA ALA A 10 -11.46 -18.23 7.70
C ALA A 10 -11.73 -17.48 6.39
N THR A 11 -11.86 -16.16 6.49
CA THR A 11 -11.64 -15.25 5.38
C THR A 11 -10.17 -15.44 5.08
N GLY A 12 -9.86 -16.45 4.26
CA GLY A 12 -8.55 -16.59 3.66
C GLY A 12 -8.19 -15.26 3.00
N PRO A 13 -6.89 -14.98 2.87
CA PRO A 13 -6.43 -13.67 2.47
C PRO A 13 -7.25 -13.18 1.26
N ALA A 14 -7.93 -12.04 1.40
CA ALA A 14 -8.74 -11.45 0.37
C ALA A 14 -7.88 -11.34 -0.89
N PRO A 15 -8.42 -11.53 -2.11
CA PRO A 15 -7.65 -11.74 -3.35
C PRO A 15 -6.71 -10.58 -3.79
N HIS A 16 -6.60 -9.52 -2.98
CA HIS A 16 -5.60 -8.46 -3.09
C HIS A 16 -4.35 -8.68 -2.23
N GLU A 17 -4.34 -9.70 -1.37
CA GLU A 17 -3.22 -10.10 -0.51
C GLU A 17 -2.12 -10.85 -1.27
N ASP A 18 -2.21 -10.97 -2.61
CA ASP A 18 -1.17 -11.50 -3.50
C ASP A 18 -0.48 -10.40 -4.35
N PHE A 19 -0.84 -9.12 -4.19
CA PHE A 19 -0.11 -8.02 -4.82
C PHE A 19 1.04 -7.50 -3.95
N THR A 20 2.18 -7.33 -4.59
CA THR A 20 3.30 -6.57 -4.05
C THR A 20 2.95 -5.08 -3.94
N ILE A 21 3.66 -4.36 -3.08
CA ILE A 21 3.50 -2.91 -2.93
C ILE A 21 3.65 -2.18 -4.28
N ARG A 22 4.57 -2.61 -5.15
CA ARG A 22 4.73 -2.02 -6.50
C ARG A 22 3.47 -2.17 -7.32
N GLN A 23 2.88 -3.36 -7.36
CA GLN A 23 1.65 -3.60 -8.12
C GLN A 23 0.48 -2.79 -7.56
N LEU A 24 0.37 -2.68 -6.23
CA LEU A 24 -0.66 -1.86 -5.59
C LEU A 24 -0.49 -0.38 -5.92
N VAL A 25 0.74 0.15 -5.93
CA VAL A 25 1.03 1.52 -6.35
C VAL A 25 0.65 1.73 -7.83
N GLU A 26 0.98 0.79 -8.71
CA GLU A 26 0.62 0.87 -10.13
C GLU A 26 -0.90 0.87 -10.35
N LEU A 27 -1.64 0.04 -9.60
CA LEU A 27 -3.11 -0.02 -9.65
C LEU A 27 -3.78 1.27 -9.17
N ASN A 28 -3.20 1.92 -8.15
CA ASN A 28 -3.75 3.13 -7.56
C ASN A 28 -3.18 4.42 -8.19
N ARG A 29 -2.27 4.30 -9.15
CA ARG A 29 -1.62 5.45 -9.80
C ARG A 29 -2.63 6.24 -10.62
N ILE A 30 -2.65 7.55 -10.38
CA ILE A 30 -3.38 8.52 -11.20
C ILE A 30 -2.43 8.94 -12.32
N VAL A 31 -2.82 8.69 -13.58
CA VAL A 31 -2.02 9.06 -14.74
C VAL A 31 -2.13 10.57 -14.95
N GLU A 32 -1.13 11.32 -14.49
CA GLU A 32 -0.93 12.73 -14.82
C GLU A 32 0.12 12.86 -15.94
N GLU A 33 -0.18 13.64 -16.99
CA GLU A 33 0.77 13.91 -18.08
C GLU A 33 1.87 14.86 -17.61
N GLY A 34 3.11 14.36 -17.59
CA GLY A 34 4.30 15.16 -17.32
C GLY A 34 4.46 15.56 -15.84
N GLY A 35 5.58 15.19 -15.23
CA GLY A 35 5.88 15.65 -13.87
C GLY A 35 6.95 14.84 -13.15
N GLU A 36 7.70 15.54 -12.31
CA GLU A 36 8.56 14.98 -11.28
C GLU A 36 7.76 14.38 -10.11
N VAL A 37 6.42 14.49 -10.14
CA VAL A 37 5.50 14.07 -9.08
C VAL A 37 4.57 12.98 -9.61
N VAL A 38 4.30 11.98 -8.79
CA VAL A 38 3.35 10.90 -9.05
C VAL A 38 2.21 11.01 -8.05
N ALA A 39 1.00 11.09 -8.57
CA ALA A 39 -0.22 11.03 -7.78
C ALA A 39 -0.77 9.60 -7.72
N PHE A 40 -1.26 9.18 -6.57
CA PHE A 40 -2.01 7.94 -6.41
C PHE A 40 -3.12 8.12 -5.38
N GLN A 41 -4.14 7.28 -5.49
CA GLN A 41 -5.23 7.25 -4.52
C GLN A 41 -4.83 6.41 -3.31
N ASN A 42 -4.95 6.99 -2.12
CA ASN A 42 -4.66 6.35 -0.85
C ASN A 42 -5.79 6.66 0.14
N ASP A 43 -6.53 5.63 0.56
CA ASP A 43 -7.67 5.74 1.50
C ASP A 43 -8.60 6.94 1.23
N GLY A 44 -9.05 7.09 -0.02
CA GLY A 44 -9.93 8.17 -0.44
C GLY A 44 -9.27 9.55 -0.61
N SER A 45 -8.00 9.70 -0.25
CA SER A 45 -7.20 10.90 -0.48
C SER A 45 -6.27 10.74 -1.68
N VAL A 46 -5.90 11.84 -2.33
CA VAL A 46 -4.86 11.84 -3.37
C VAL A 46 -3.54 12.25 -2.73
N VAL A 47 -2.57 11.34 -2.79
CA VAL A 47 -1.21 11.59 -2.29
C VAL A 47 -0.31 11.88 -3.48
N ARG A 48 0.55 12.90 -3.35
CA ARG A 48 1.52 13.31 -4.38
C ARG A 48 2.93 13.14 -3.84
N ILE A 49 3.73 12.31 -4.51
CA ILE A 49 5.11 12.01 -4.11
C ILE A 49 6.03 12.30 -5.28
N ARG A 50 7.21 12.88 -5.01
CA ARG A 50 8.25 12.99 -6.03
C ARG A 50 8.64 11.61 -6.57
N ARG A 51 8.72 11.48 -7.88
CA ARG A 51 9.05 10.25 -8.60
C ARG A 51 10.34 9.61 -8.08
N ASN A 52 11.38 10.40 -7.80
CA ASN A 52 12.63 9.87 -7.27
C ASN A 52 12.48 9.24 -5.87
N ALA A 53 11.69 9.86 -4.99
CA ALA A 53 11.39 9.34 -3.66
C ALA A 53 10.54 8.07 -3.76
N LEU A 54 9.53 8.07 -4.64
CA LEU A 54 8.71 6.88 -4.92
C LEU A 54 9.55 5.74 -5.50
N ASP A 55 10.40 6.01 -6.49
CA ASP A 55 11.27 5.00 -7.11
C ASP A 55 12.23 4.41 -6.08
N THR A 56 12.81 5.23 -5.19
CA THR A 56 13.67 4.77 -4.09
C THR A 56 12.90 3.87 -3.12
N PHE A 57 11.68 4.25 -2.76
CA PHE A 57 10.82 3.44 -1.92
C PHE A 57 10.45 2.11 -2.59
N LEU A 58 10.08 2.12 -3.87
CA LEU A 58 9.68 0.94 -4.63
C LEU A 58 10.85 0.01 -4.99
N ASP A 59 12.07 0.53 -5.06
CA ASP A 59 13.27 -0.29 -5.22
C ASP A 59 13.53 -1.10 -3.93
N ARG A 60 13.40 -0.44 -2.77
CA ARG A 60 13.63 -1.08 -1.47
C ARG A 60 12.48 -2.00 -1.04
N TYR A 61 11.23 -1.56 -1.19
CA TYR A 61 10.06 -2.22 -0.58
C TYR A 61 9.02 -2.67 -1.59
N GLY A 62 9.12 -2.24 -2.85
CA GLY A 62 8.09 -2.52 -3.86
C GLY A 62 7.89 -3.99 -4.17
N HIS A 63 8.88 -4.86 -3.86
CA HIS A 63 8.78 -6.30 -4.03
C HIS A 63 8.12 -7.03 -2.85
N LEU A 64 7.92 -6.34 -1.72
CA LEU A 64 7.33 -6.92 -0.51
C LEU A 64 5.80 -6.93 -0.60
N HIS A 65 5.22 -7.86 0.15
CA HIS A 65 3.81 -7.80 0.50
C HIS A 65 3.52 -6.69 1.51
N PRO A 66 2.31 -6.07 1.47
CA PRO A 66 1.88 -5.14 2.51
C PRO A 66 1.96 -5.71 3.93
N GLY A 67 1.61 -6.99 4.09
CA GLY A 67 1.72 -7.71 5.37
C GLY A 67 3.17 -7.77 5.86
N ASP A 68 4.09 -8.26 5.02
CA ASP A 68 5.52 -8.36 5.34
C ASP A 68 6.14 -6.99 5.66
N PHE A 69 5.76 -5.96 4.90
CA PHE A 69 6.21 -4.59 5.16
C PHE A 69 5.77 -4.15 6.56
N LYS A 70 4.50 -4.37 6.92
CA LYS A 70 3.95 -3.99 8.22
C LYS A 70 4.60 -4.74 9.38
N GLU A 71 4.90 -6.03 9.20
CA GLU A 71 5.63 -6.81 10.20
C GLU A 71 7.08 -6.32 10.38
N ASN A 72 7.74 -5.90 9.30
CA ASN A 72 9.14 -5.46 9.33
C ASN A 72 9.33 -4.01 9.80
N GLU A 73 8.51 -3.08 9.30
CA GLU A 73 8.66 -1.63 9.51
C GLU A 73 7.75 -1.12 10.65
N GLY A 74 6.77 -1.91 11.09
CA GLY A 74 5.86 -1.58 12.18
C GLY A 74 4.80 -0.54 11.83
N CYS A 75 4.68 -0.15 10.55
CA CYS A 75 3.66 0.77 10.04
C CYS A 75 3.09 0.29 8.70
N ASP A 76 1.98 0.88 8.26
CA ASP A 76 1.42 0.55 6.96
C ASP A 76 2.26 1.15 5.82
N TRP A 77 2.36 0.45 4.68
CA TRP A 77 3.09 0.95 3.51
C TRP A 77 2.47 2.24 2.94
N GLN A 78 1.15 2.40 3.08
CA GLN A 78 0.43 3.61 2.69
C GLN A 78 0.78 4.80 3.58
N GLU A 79 0.95 4.57 4.89
CA GLU A 79 1.41 5.59 5.84
C GLU A 79 2.86 5.98 5.54
N ALA A 80 3.73 4.99 5.32
CA ALA A 80 5.13 5.22 4.97
C ALA A 80 5.24 6.03 3.67
N LEU A 81 4.48 5.68 2.63
CA LEU A 81 4.41 6.48 1.40
C LEU A 81 3.89 7.89 1.67
N SER A 82 2.82 8.04 2.44
CA SER A 82 2.23 9.36 2.71
C SER A 82 3.19 10.29 3.46
N SER A 83 4.12 9.74 4.25
CA SER A 83 5.19 10.52 4.87
C SER A 83 6.25 11.04 3.88
N LEU A 84 6.34 10.46 2.68
CA LEU A 84 7.18 10.94 1.58
C LEU A 84 6.46 11.97 0.69
N ALA A 85 5.18 12.25 0.95
CA ALA A 85 4.43 13.24 0.20
C ALA A 85 5.08 14.63 0.33
N GLU A 86 5.05 15.40 -0.75
CA GLU A 86 5.50 16.79 -0.68
C GLU A 86 4.54 17.60 0.21
N GLU A 87 5.09 18.34 1.17
CA GLU A 87 4.37 19.36 1.95
C GLU A 87 3.93 20.55 1.07
#